data_AF-U4KRJ7-F1
#
_entry.id   AF-U4KRJ7-F1
#
_cell.length_a   1.000
_cell.length_b   1.000
_cell.length_c   1.000
_cell.angle_alpha   90.00
_cell.angle_beta   90.00
_cell.angle_gamma   90.00
#
_symmetry.space_group_name_H-M   'P 1'
#
loop_
_entity.id
_entity.type
_entity.pdbx_description
1 polymer ?
#
loop_
_entity_poly.entity_id
_entity_poly.type
_entity_poly.pdbx_seq_one_letter_code
_entity_poly.pdbx_strand_id
1 'polypeptide(L)'
;MTQLYFNQGTLNMVMGILGGIVIILFIYIIISRKKQSIVREPNHENNISRTEIETKTIAEDNLNETVLSDGDEKQGLFIKYNYGFQARLHQAPELTKERYNELKNYLLSYKDVDTRNSWKYERFMYKNKPIVKLWIHGENIKVYFNHKAEDFTDTKYKLEDVSYAKMHETTPSLLVVNGPRLLEYTKELIDIYLENKTYKDLEYIPNDYKLPFLSREKLIELGLVKDNSK
;
A
#
# COMPACT_ATOMS: atom_id res chain seq x y z
N MET A 1 -69.22 0.84 33.36
CA MET A 1 -68.99 0.66 31.91
C MET A 1 -68.03 1.72 31.45
N THR A 2 -66.77 1.34 31.15
CA THR A 2 -65.88 2.17 30.34
C THR A 2 -64.90 1.26 29.61
N GLN A 3 -65.30 0.78 28.43
CA GLN A 3 -64.44 0.06 27.49
C GLN A 3 -63.50 1.09 26.85
N LEU A 4 -62.20 1.05 27.22
CA LEU A 4 -61.14 1.81 26.56
C LEU A 4 -60.82 1.14 25.22
N TYR A 5 -61.33 1.72 24.13
CA TYR A 5 -60.95 1.32 22.78
C TYR A 5 -59.51 1.77 22.49
N PHE A 6 -58.57 0.82 22.57
CA PHE A 6 -57.19 1.03 22.15
C PHE A 6 -57.13 1.04 20.62
N ASN A 7 -56.82 2.20 20.03
CA ASN A 7 -56.79 2.41 18.59
C ASN A 7 -55.65 1.60 17.94
N GLN A 8 -55.97 0.68 17.03
CA GLN A 8 -55.00 -0.16 16.31
C GLN A 8 -53.90 0.67 15.61
N GLY A 9 -54.21 1.92 15.21
CA GLY A 9 -53.25 2.84 14.61
C GLY A 9 -52.14 3.31 15.55
N THR A 10 -52.43 3.51 16.85
CA THR A 10 -51.41 3.94 17.82
C THR A 10 -50.49 2.79 18.21
N LEU A 11 -51.01 1.55 18.22
CA LEU A 11 -50.23 0.35 18.50
C LEU A 11 -49.15 0.10 17.41
N ASN A 12 -49.51 0.24 16.14
CA ASN A 12 -48.58 0.04 15.02
C ASN A 12 -47.49 1.13 14.96
N MET A 13 -47.84 2.38 15.34
CA MET A 13 -46.88 3.48 15.41
C MET A 13 -45.85 3.27 16.54
N VAL A 14 -46.30 2.82 17.72
CA VAL A 14 -45.42 2.54 18.85
C VAL A 14 -44.49 1.34 18.57
N MET A 15 -45.00 0.29 17.91
CA MET A 15 -44.20 -0.88 17.52
C MET A 15 -43.12 -0.53 16.47
N GLY A 16 -43.41 0.39 15.53
CA GLY A 16 -42.44 0.86 14.55
C GLY A 16 -41.28 1.66 15.17
N ILE A 17 -41.58 2.51 16.16
CA ILE A 17 -40.57 3.29 16.88
C ILE A 17 -39.70 2.36 17.75
N LEU A 18 -40.30 1.38 18.43
CA LEU A 18 -39.56 0.38 19.21
C LEU A 18 -38.62 -0.46 18.33
N GLY A 19 -39.08 -0.86 17.13
CA GLY A 19 -38.27 -1.62 16.17
C GLY A 19 -37.05 -0.84 15.67
N GLY A 20 -37.20 0.46 15.38
CA GLY A 20 -36.08 1.32 14.98
C GLY A 20 -35.03 1.49 16.07
N ILE A 21 -35.45 1.64 17.33
CA ILE A 21 -34.54 1.77 18.48
C ILE A 21 -33.76 0.47 18.71
N VAL A 22 -34.38 -0.70 18.57
CA VAL A 22 -33.70 -2.00 18.71
C VAL A 22 -32.65 -2.19 17.61
N ILE A 23 -32.92 -1.78 16.37
CA ILE A 23 -31.96 -1.85 15.25
C ILE A 23 -30.76 -0.93 15.51
N ILE A 24 -30.98 0.29 15.99
CA ILE A 24 -29.91 1.24 16.34
C ILE A 24 -29.06 0.69 17.50
N LEU A 25 -29.69 0.09 18.52
CA LEU A 25 -28.98 -0.57 19.62
C LEU A 25 -28.17 -1.79 19.12
N PHE A 26 -28.69 -2.56 18.17
CA PHE A 26 -27.99 -3.72 17.60
C PHE A 26 -26.77 -3.29 16.77
N ILE A 27 -26.89 -2.24 15.96
CA ILE A 27 -25.78 -1.63 15.21
C ILE A 27 -24.73 -1.08 16.20
N TYR A 28 -25.17 -0.41 17.26
CA TYR A 28 -24.28 0.10 18.30
C TYR A 28 -23.52 -1.03 19.04
N ILE A 29 -24.19 -2.14 19.35
CA ILE A 29 -23.59 -3.34 19.96
C ILE A 29 -22.53 -3.99 19.04
N ILE A 30 -22.79 -4.07 17.73
CA ILE A 30 -21.83 -4.60 16.76
C ILE A 30 -20.57 -3.71 16.69
N ILE A 31 -20.75 -2.38 16.70
CA ILE A 31 -19.63 -1.42 16.68
C ILE A 31 -18.83 -1.48 17.98
N SER A 32 -19.49 -1.66 19.13
CA SER A 32 -18.82 -1.74 20.43
C SER A 32 -18.11 -3.07 20.68
N ARG A 33 -18.51 -4.18 20.04
CA ARG A 33 -17.77 -5.46 20.09
C ARG A 33 -16.42 -5.44 19.37
N LYS A 34 -16.17 -4.52 18.45
CA LYS A 34 -14.88 -4.39 17.75
C LYS A 34 -13.76 -3.76 18.60
N LYS A 35 -14.07 -3.29 19.82
CA LYS A 35 -13.15 -2.56 20.72
C LYS A 35 -12.63 -3.38 21.91
N GLN A 36 -13.07 -4.63 22.10
CA GLN A 36 -12.62 -5.51 23.19
C GLN A 36 -12.18 -6.89 22.69
N SER A 37 -10.97 -6.96 22.16
CA SER A 37 -10.18 -8.20 22.13
C SER A 37 -8.69 -7.84 22.17
N ILE A 38 -8.30 -7.04 23.17
CA ILE A 38 -6.91 -6.78 23.55
C ILE A 38 -6.87 -6.76 25.07
N VAL A 39 -6.68 -7.93 25.69
CA VAL A 39 -5.91 -8.17 26.93
C VAL A 39 -5.79 -9.70 27.09
N ARG A 40 -4.60 -10.24 26.81
CA ARG A 40 -4.03 -11.40 27.50
C ARG A 40 -2.53 -11.19 27.58
N GLU A 41 -2.01 -11.24 28.80
CA GLU A 41 -0.59 -11.15 29.17
C GLU A 41 -0.24 -12.43 29.97
N PRO A 42 1.03 -12.72 30.30
CA PRO A 42 2.03 -13.41 29.48
C PRO A 42 2.49 -14.75 30.08
N ASN A 43 3.33 -15.51 29.36
CA ASN A 43 4.35 -16.51 29.80
C ASN A 43 4.62 -17.52 28.65
N HIS A 44 5.81 -18.06 28.37
CA HIS A 44 7.21 -17.83 28.72
C HIS A 44 8.03 -18.50 27.59
N GLU A 45 9.25 -18.00 27.33
CA GLU A 45 10.35 -18.65 26.57
C GLU A 45 10.17 -19.04 25.10
N ASN A 46 10.85 -18.26 24.23
CA ASN A 46 11.80 -18.78 23.23
C ASN A 46 12.71 -17.61 22.80
N ASN A 47 13.80 -17.44 23.56
CA ASN A 47 14.77 -16.34 23.44
C ASN A 47 15.95 -16.70 22.52
N ILE A 48 15.72 -17.09 21.27
CA ILE A 48 16.78 -17.24 20.26
C ILE A 48 16.21 -17.01 18.84
N SER A 49 15.94 -15.76 18.44
CA SER A 49 15.82 -15.35 17.01
C SER A 49 15.37 -13.89 16.77
N ARG A 50 15.03 -13.12 17.81
CA ARG A 50 14.43 -11.78 17.62
C ARG A 50 15.42 -10.74 17.08
N THR A 51 16.71 -10.88 17.41
CA THR A 51 17.75 -9.90 17.09
C THR A 51 18.12 -9.84 15.60
N GLU A 52 17.98 -10.95 14.88
CA GLU A 52 18.37 -11.07 13.45
C GLU A 52 17.22 -10.68 12.49
N ILE A 53 15.96 -10.86 12.94
CA ILE A 53 14.75 -10.53 12.18
C ILE A 53 14.46 -9.03 12.23
N GLU A 54 14.68 -8.40 13.40
CA GLU A 54 14.51 -6.95 13.58
C GLU A 54 15.58 -6.16 12.80
N THR A 55 16.81 -6.68 12.72
CA THR A 55 17.90 -6.07 11.93
C THR A 55 17.68 -6.14 10.41
N LYS A 56 17.12 -7.23 9.86
CA LYS A 56 16.77 -7.31 8.43
C LYS A 56 15.65 -6.36 8.04
N THR A 57 14.59 -6.29 8.85
CA THR A 57 13.44 -5.40 8.60
C THR A 57 13.86 -3.93 8.66
N ILE A 58 14.73 -3.57 9.60
CA ILE A 58 15.33 -2.24 9.71
C ILE A 58 16.29 -1.95 8.53
N ALA A 59 17.05 -2.93 8.04
CA ALA A 59 18.01 -2.74 6.95
C ALA A 59 17.35 -2.43 5.60
N GLU A 60 16.23 -3.08 5.27
CA GLU A 60 15.51 -2.83 4.01
C GLU A 60 14.71 -1.52 4.03
N ASP A 61 14.16 -1.15 5.19
CA ASP A 61 13.52 0.15 5.41
C ASP A 61 14.52 1.32 5.42
N ASN A 62 15.82 1.03 5.55
CA ASN A 62 16.92 1.99 5.64
C ASN A 62 17.62 2.31 4.32
N LEU A 63 17.04 1.96 3.16
CA LEU A 63 17.43 2.51 1.86
C LEU A 63 16.99 4.00 1.69
N ASN A 64 17.35 4.79 2.71
CA ASN A 64 17.60 6.21 2.58
C ASN A 64 19.01 6.34 2.00
N GLU A 65 19.09 6.98 0.86
CA GLU A 65 20.33 7.23 0.16
C GLU A 65 21.25 8.04 1.09
N THR A 66 22.25 7.37 1.67
CA THR A 66 23.29 8.02 2.46
C THR A 66 24.24 8.62 1.44
N VAL A 67 24.10 9.92 1.19
CA VAL A 67 24.96 10.63 0.25
C VAL A 67 26.07 11.29 1.06
N LEU A 68 27.31 10.99 0.72
CA LEU A 68 28.48 11.70 1.23
C LEU A 68 28.35 13.17 0.83
N SER A 69 28.38 14.08 1.80
CA SER A 69 28.48 15.51 1.53
C SER A 69 29.85 15.75 0.90
N ASP A 70 29.86 16.14 -0.37
CA ASP A 70 31.07 16.54 -1.09
C ASP A 70 31.46 17.93 -0.57
N GLY A 71 32.20 17.98 0.54
CA GLY A 71 32.61 19.23 1.17
C GLY A 71 32.88 19.09 2.67
N ASP A 72 34.15 19.30 3.01
CA ASP A 72 34.74 19.47 4.34
C ASP A 72 34.97 18.22 5.21
N GLU A 73 36.23 17.79 5.20
CA GLU A 73 36.89 16.90 6.16
C GLU A 73 36.85 17.47 7.59
N LYS A 74 35.68 17.58 8.22
CA LYS A 74 35.56 17.78 9.67
C LYS A 74 34.32 17.05 10.21
N GLN A 75 34.57 15.88 10.82
CA GLN A 75 33.60 15.08 11.58
C GLN A 75 32.35 14.70 10.77
N GLY A 76 32.42 13.57 10.06
CA GLY A 76 31.42 13.11 9.09
C GLY A 76 30.00 13.02 9.65
N LEU A 77 29.24 14.11 9.50
CA LEU A 77 27.82 14.15 9.74
C LEU A 77 27.12 13.63 8.47
N PHE A 78 26.70 12.37 8.48
CA PHE A 78 25.94 11.80 7.37
C PHE A 78 24.53 12.39 7.37
N ILE A 79 24.24 13.26 6.42
CA ILE A 79 22.88 13.78 6.22
C ILE A 79 22.03 12.67 5.59
N LYS A 80 21.04 12.19 6.34
CA LYS A 80 20.10 11.18 5.86
C LYS A 80 18.89 11.86 5.22
N TYR A 81 18.87 11.88 3.89
CA TYR A 81 17.71 12.37 3.14
C TYR A 81 16.63 11.29 3.04
N ASN A 82 15.39 11.68 3.32
CA ASN A 82 14.22 10.84 3.13
C ASN A 82 13.46 11.30 1.88
N TYR A 83 13.63 10.56 0.79
CA TYR A 83 12.98 10.84 -0.49
C TYR A 83 11.59 10.21 -0.55
N GLY A 84 10.59 11.04 -0.87
CA GLY A 84 9.25 10.58 -1.20
C GLY A 84 9.18 9.91 -2.59
N PHE A 85 8.06 9.26 -2.89
CA PHE A 85 7.82 8.54 -4.14
C PHE A 85 7.99 9.44 -5.37
N GLN A 86 7.40 10.64 -5.34
CA GLN A 86 7.50 11.62 -6.42
C GLN A 86 8.94 12.12 -6.61
N ALA A 87 9.68 12.36 -5.51
CA ALA A 87 11.10 12.71 -5.61
C ALA A 87 11.93 11.60 -6.27
N ARG A 88 11.68 10.35 -5.87
CA ARG A 88 12.32 9.16 -6.47
C ARG A 88 11.97 9.05 -7.96
N LEU A 89 10.73 9.34 -8.36
CA LEU A 89 10.32 9.34 -9.76
C LEU A 89 11.00 10.46 -10.57
N HIS A 90 11.10 11.68 -10.04
CA HIS A 90 11.83 12.77 -10.70
C HIS A 90 13.29 12.40 -10.97
N GLN A 91 13.96 11.78 -9.98
CA GLN A 91 15.38 11.41 -10.06
C GLN A 91 15.64 10.04 -10.70
N ALA A 92 14.60 9.27 -11.03
CA ALA A 92 14.77 7.97 -11.65
C ALA A 92 15.39 8.08 -13.05
N PRO A 93 16.17 7.08 -13.50
CA PRO A 93 16.60 6.96 -14.88
C PRO A 93 15.40 6.90 -15.85
N GLU A 94 15.59 7.33 -17.10
CA GLU A 94 14.50 7.39 -18.08
C GLU A 94 13.81 6.04 -18.29
N LEU A 95 14.58 4.95 -18.38
CA LEU A 95 14.02 3.59 -18.50
C LEU A 95 13.12 3.21 -17.31
N THR A 96 13.42 3.69 -16.10
CA THR A 96 12.58 3.47 -14.91
C THR A 96 11.30 4.30 -15.00
N LYS A 97 11.38 5.55 -15.46
CA LYS A 97 10.21 6.41 -15.70
C LYS A 97 9.29 5.80 -16.76
N GLU A 98 9.85 5.25 -17.83
CA GLU A 98 9.11 4.53 -18.87
C GLU A 98 8.38 3.31 -18.31
N ARG A 99 9.07 2.43 -17.56
CA ARG A 99 8.45 1.26 -16.92
C ARG A 99 7.35 1.65 -15.95
N TYR A 100 7.55 2.70 -15.15
CA TYR A 100 6.52 3.21 -14.24
C TYR A 100 5.32 3.74 -15.02
N ASN A 101 5.55 4.55 -16.07
CA ASN A 101 4.49 5.08 -16.91
C ASN A 101 3.65 3.94 -17.53
N GLU A 102 4.32 2.92 -18.04
CA GLU A 102 3.68 1.76 -18.62
C GLU A 102 2.87 0.96 -17.59
N LEU A 103 3.44 0.67 -16.42
CA LEU A 103 2.73 -0.01 -15.32
C LEU A 103 1.52 0.79 -14.84
N LYS A 104 1.65 2.11 -14.70
CA LYS A 104 0.56 2.95 -14.22
C LYS A 104 -0.60 3.00 -15.20
N ASN A 105 -0.32 3.18 -16.49
CA ASN A 105 -1.35 3.08 -17.53
C ASN A 105 -1.99 1.69 -17.55
N TYR A 106 -1.18 0.63 -17.45
CA TYR A 106 -1.68 -0.74 -17.43
C TYR A 106 -2.65 -0.99 -16.27
N LEU A 107 -2.28 -0.58 -15.07
CA LEU A 107 -3.13 -0.72 -13.87
C LEU A 107 -4.41 0.13 -13.98
N LEU A 108 -4.29 1.37 -14.43
CA LEU A 108 -5.43 2.29 -14.56
C LEU A 108 -6.34 1.99 -15.77
N SER A 109 -5.89 1.15 -16.70
CA SER A 109 -6.75 0.63 -17.76
C SER A 109 -7.82 -0.31 -17.23
N TYR A 110 -7.66 -0.87 -16.03
CA TYR A 110 -8.69 -1.72 -15.42
C TYR A 110 -9.81 -0.90 -14.78
N LYS A 111 -11.06 -1.28 -15.06
CA LYS A 111 -12.23 -0.63 -14.47
C LYS A 111 -12.23 -0.77 -12.94
N ASP A 112 -12.64 0.31 -12.27
CA ASP A 112 -12.68 0.46 -10.81
C ASP A 112 -11.31 0.32 -10.11
N VAL A 113 -10.21 0.45 -10.85
CA VAL A 113 -8.86 0.56 -10.29
C VAL A 113 -8.50 2.03 -10.09
N ASP A 114 -8.15 2.38 -8.85
CA ASP A 114 -7.72 3.73 -8.47
C ASP A 114 -6.31 3.72 -7.83
N THR A 115 -5.76 4.91 -7.63
CA THR A 115 -4.46 5.11 -6.97
C THR A 115 -4.62 5.81 -5.63
N ARG A 116 -3.74 5.45 -4.69
CA ARG A 116 -3.54 6.12 -3.40
C ARG A 116 -2.07 6.41 -3.19
N ASN A 117 -1.76 7.68 -3.06
CA ASN A 117 -0.40 8.14 -2.82
C ASN A 117 -0.03 8.01 -1.35
N SER A 118 1.17 7.47 -1.11
CA SER A 118 1.86 7.51 0.17
C SER A 118 3.18 8.25 -0.02
N TRP A 119 3.84 8.59 1.10
CA TRP A 119 5.18 9.15 1.04
C TRP A 119 6.16 8.21 0.35
N LYS A 120 6.16 6.90 0.67
CA LYS A 120 7.16 5.96 0.15
C LYS A 120 6.82 5.33 -1.20
N TYR A 121 5.53 5.14 -1.47
CA TYR A 121 5.04 4.34 -2.60
C TYR A 121 3.71 4.87 -3.14
N GLU A 122 3.38 4.50 -4.37
CA GLU A 122 2.02 4.63 -4.91
C GLU A 122 1.32 3.27 -4.81
N ARG A 123 0.09 3.26 -4.31
CA ARG A 123 -0.69 2.03 -4.13
C ARG A 123 -1.87 2.02 -5.09
N PHE A 124 -2.12 0.89 -5.72
CA PHE A 124 -3.26 0.68 -6.61
C PHE A 124 -4.31 -0.16 -5.90
N MET A 125 -5.56 0.25 -6.01
CA MET A 125 -6.68 -0.35 -5.28
C MET A 125 -7.76 -0.77 -6.26
N TYR A 126 -8.39 -1.91 -6.02
CA TYR A 126 -9.64 -2.30 -6.66
C TYR A 126 -10.71 -2.36 -5.57
N LYS A 127 -11.74 -1.52 -5.68
CA LYS A 127 -12.86 -1.47 -4.71
C LYS A 127 -12.38 -1.47 -3.24
N ASN A 128 -11.47 -0.55 -2.90
CA ASN A 128 -10.85 -0.41 -1.57
C ASN A 128 -9.94 -1.56 -1.12
N LYS A 129 -9.61 -2.54 -1.96
CA LYS A 129 -8.63 -3.59 -1.66
C LYS A 129 -7.32 -3.31 -2.41
N PRO A 130 -6.15 -3.32 -1.73
CA PRO A 130 -4.86 -3.18 -2.40
C PRO A 130 -4.66 -4.29 -3.45
N ILE A 131 -4.18 -3.91 -4.62
CA ILE A 131 -3.78 -4.83 -5.69
C ILE A 131 -2.26 -4.93 -5.69
N VAL A 132 -1.62 -3.77 -5.86
CA VAL A 132 -0.16 -3.62 -5.87
C VAL A 132 0.28 -2.34 -5.17
N LYS A 133 1.53 -2.32 -4.71
CA LYS A 133 2.25 -1.10 -4.32
C LYS A 133 3.50 -0.98 -5.20
N LEU A 134 3.71 0.20 -5.79
CA LEU A 134 4.91 0.52 -6.56
C LEU A 134 5.85 1.39 -5.72
N TRP A 135 7.10 0.95 -5.58
CA TRP A 135 8.14 1.71 -4.89
C TRP A 135 9.39 1.79 -5.77
N ILE A 136 9.71 3.01 -6.20
CA ILE A 136 10.87 3.27 -7.08
C ILE A 136 12.17 3.28 -6.27
N HIS A 137 13.18 2.60 -6.77
CA HIS A 137 14.51 2.55 -6.20
C HIS A 137 15.57 2.60 -7.32
N GLY A 138 15.97 3.81 -7.71
CA GLY A 138 16.94 4.04 -8.79
C GLY A 138 16.48 3.42 -10.10
N GLU A 139 17.21 2.41 -10.58
CA GLU A 139 16.94 1.67 -11.82
C GLU A 139 15.79 0.64 -11.70
N ASN A 140 15.34 0.37 -10.47
CA ASN A 140 14.40 -0.70 -10.18
C ASN A 140 13.06 -0.15 -9.68
N ILE A 141 11.98 -0.87 -9.98
CA ILE A 141 10.68 -0.68 -9.34
C ILE A 141 10.38 -1.92 -8.51
N LYS A 142 10.32 -1.78 -7.19
CA LYS A 142 9.81 -2.82 -6.30
C LYS A 142 8.29 -2.86 -6.40
N VAL A 143 7.74 -3.97 -6.87
CA VAL A 143 6.30 -4.18 -7.01
C VAL A 143 5.84 -5.20 -5.98
N TYR A 144 5.01 -4.75 -5.04
CA TYR A 144 4.44 -5.61 -4.02
C TYR A 144 3.04 -6.02 -4.43
N PHE A 145 2.72 -7.31 -4.44
CA PHE A 145 1.43 -7.85 -4.90
C PHE A 145 0.59 -8.38 -3.75
N ASN A 146 -0.73 -8.26 -3.89
CA ASN A 146 -1.70 -8.92 -3.02
C ASN A 146 -1.95 -10.39 -3.44
N HIS A 147 -0.86 -11.13 -3.58
CA HIS A 147 -0.84 -12.58 -3.74
C HIS A 147 0.14 -13.16 -2.74
N LYS A 148 0.06 -14.46 -2.45
CA LYS A 148 1.11 -15.16 -1.69
C LYS A 148 2.19 -15.64 -2.63
N ALA A 149 3.46 -15.55 -2.22
CA ALA A 149 4.58 -15.95 -3.06
C ALA A 149 4.59 -17.47 -3.28
N GLU A 150 4.16 -18.21 -2.26
CA GLU A 150 4.04 -19.68 -2.26
C GLU A 150 3.20 -20.22 -3.42
N ASP A 151 2.14 -19.50 -3.81
CA ASP A 151 1.23 -19.87 -4.91
C ASP A 151 1.95 -19.90 -6.28
N PHE A 152 3.17 -19.35 -6.36
CA PHE A 152 3.94 -19.21 -7.59
C PHE A 152 5.31 -19.90 -7.58
N THR A 153 5.60 -20.72 -6.56
CA THR A 153 6.92 -21.35 -6.33
C THR A 153 7.44 -22.13 -7.54
N ASP A 154 6.58 -22.90 -8.21
CA ASP A 154 6.93 -23.74 -9.36
C ASP A 154 6.65 -23.06 -10.71
N THR A 155 6.56 -21.73 -10.73
CA THR A 155 6.26 -20.95 -11.93
C THR A 155 7.48 -20.14 -12.39
N LYS A 156 7.34 -19.44 -13.51
CA LYS A 156 8.36 -18.50 -14.00
C LYS A 156 8.52 -17.26 -13.12
N TYR A 157 7.59 -17.00 -12.20
CA TYR A 157 7.59 -15.81 -11.37
C TYR A 157 8.43 -16.02 -10.10
N LYS A 158 9.55 -15.29 -10.00
CA LYS A 158 10.42 -15.32 -8.83
C LYS A 158 9.96 -14.30 -7.79
N LEU A 159 8.89 -14.62 -7.06
CA LEU A 159 8.35 -13.77 -6.01
C LEU A 159 9.06 -14.03 -4.67
N GLU A 160 9.42 -12.95 -3.99
CA GLU A 160 9.92 -12.99 -2.62
C GLU A 160 8.76 -12.81 -1.63
N ASP A 161 8.71 -13.62 -0.57
CA ASP A 161 7.78 -13.42 0.53
C ASP A 161 8.30 -12.34 1.49
N VAL A 162 7.54 -11.26 1.59
CA VAL A 162 7.77 -10.13 2.50
C VAL A 162 6.63 -9.94 3.50
N SER A 163 5.78 -10.97 3.68
CA SER A 163 4.66 -10.96 4.63
C SER A 163 5.10 -10.75 6.09
N TYR A 164 6.36 -11.04 6.40
CA TYR A 164 6.96 -10.82 7.71
C TYR A 164 6.93 -9.34 8.15
N ALA A 165 6.92 -8.40 7.20
CA ALA A 165 6.87 -6.99 7.48
C ALA A 165 5.42 -6.48 7.55
N LYS A 166 5.04 -5.88 8.70
CA LYS A 166 3.68 -5.35 8.92
C LYS A 166 3.20 -4.41 7.80
N MET A 167 4.09 -3.63 7.20
CA MET A 167 3.72 -2.72 6.10
C MET A 167 3.32 -3.44 4.81
N HIS A 168 3.71 -4.70 4.65
CA HIS A 168 3.47 -5.56 3.50
C HIS A 168 2.41 -6.63 3.75
N GLU A 169 1.75 -6.65 4.90
CA GLU A 169 0.68 -7.61 5.24
C GLU A 169 -0.39 -7.73 4.14
N THR A 170 -0.82 -6.60 3.56
CA THR A 170 -1.84 -6.57 2.49
C THR A 170 -1.30 -6.80 1.08
N THR A 171 0.02 -6.90 0.93
CA THR A 171 0.73 -7.12 -0.35
C THR A 171 2.00 -7.93 -0.07
N PRO A 172 1.86 -9.22 0.30
CA PRO A 172 2.93 -9.97 0.94
C PRO A 172 4.00 -10.47 -0.04
N SER A 173 3.82 -10.34 -1.34
CA SER A 173 4.81 -10.81 -2.33
C SER A 173 5.51 -9.65 -3.01
N LEU A 174 6.80 -9.79 -3.31
CA LEU A 174 7.62 -8.78 -3.99
C LEU A 174 8.20 -9.34 -5.30
N LEU A 175 8.12 -8.54 -6.38
CA LEU A 175 8.94 -8.68 -7.59
C LEU A 175 9.72 -7.39 -7.83
N VAL A 176 11.02 -7.50 -8.12
CA VAL A 176 11.87 -6.35 -8.47
C VAL A 176 11.92 -6.21 -9.99
N VAL A 177 11.32 -5.15 -10.53
CA VAL A 177 11.26 -4.90 -11.98
C VAL A 177 12.43 -4.02 -12.40
N ASN A 178 13.32 -4.60 -13.20
CA ASN A 178 14.55 -3.94 -13.68
C ASN A 178 14.73 -4.01 -15.20
N GLY A 179 13.76 -4.60 -15.92
CA GLY A 179 13.84 -4.80 -17.36
C GLY A 179 12.53 -5.29 -17.98
N PRO A 180 12.49 -5.38 -19.32
CA PRO A 180 11.26 -5.66 -20.07
C PRO A 180 10.60 -6.99 -19.71
N ARG A 181 11.39 -8.05 -19.50
CA ARG A 181 10.84 -9.36 -19.13
C ARG A 181 10.10 -9.34 -17.79
N LEU A 182 10.66 -8.67 -16.79
CA LEU A 182 10.04 -8.57 -15.46
C LEU A 182 8.86 -7.60 -15.46
N LEU A 183 8.86 -6.63 -16.37
CA LEU A 183 7.70 -5.77 -16.63
C LEU A 183 6.53 -6.59 -17.18
N GLU A 184 6.75 -7.45 -18.16
CA GLU A 184 5.71 -8.35 -18.68
C GLU A 184 5.21 -9.32 -17.60
N TYR A 185 6.10 -9.92 -16.82
CA TYR A 185 5.70 -10.79 -15.71
C TYR A 185 4.88 -10.05 -14.65
N THR A 186 5.19 -8.78 -14.41
CA THR A 186 4.39 -7.94 -13.51
C THR A 186 2.97 -7.75 -14.03
N LYS A 187 2.81 -7.48 -15.32
CA LYS A 187 1.49 -7.36 -15.96
C LYS A 187 0.70 -8.66 -15.88
N GLU A 188 1.33 -9.79 -16.16
CA GLU A 188 0.69 -11.11 -16.05
C GLU A 188 0.22 -11.38 -14.60
N LEU A 189 1.03 -11.05 -13.58
CA LEU A 189 0.64 -11.19 -12.18
C LEU A 189 -0.52 -10.25 -11.76
N ILE A 190 -0.58 -9.05 -12.35
CA ILE A 190 -1.72 -8.13 -12.19
C ILE A 190 -2.97 -8.74 -12.82
N ASP A 191 -2.86 -9.30 -14.02
CA ASP A 191 -3.96 -9.95 -14.73
C ASP A 191 -4.51 -11.12 -13.91
N ILE A 192 -3.64 -11.99 -13.41
CA ILE A 192 -4.02 -13.10 -12.52
C ILE A 192 -4.74 -12.59 -11.26
N TYR A 193 -4.31 -11.45 -10.69
CA TYR A 193 -5.03 -10.89 -9.54
C TYR A 193 -6.42 -10.39 -9.91
N LEU A 194 -6.57 -9.73 -11.06
CA LEU A 194 -7.80 -9.05 -11.47
C LEU A 194 -8.73 -9.94 -12.29
N GLU A 195 -8.28 -11.15 -12.65
CA GLU A 195 -9.06 -12.14 -13.35
C GLU A 195 -10.39 -12.38 -12.63
N ASN A 196 -11.48 -12.39 -13.39
CA ASN A 196 -12.86 -12.53 -12.89
C ASN A 196 -13.31 -11.45 -11.87
N LYS A 197 -12.49 -10.44 -11.56
CA LYS A 197 -12.86 -9.31 -10.69
C LYS A 197 -13.24 -8.07 -11.50
N THR A 198 -12.53 -7.81 -12.59
CA THR A 198 -12.75 -6.64 -13.45
C THR A 198 -12.23 -6.91 -14.86
N TYR A 199 -12.36 -5.92 -15.75
CA TYR A 199 -11.91 -5.97 -17.13
C TYR A 199 -11.16 -4.69 -17.48
N LYS A 200 -10.30 -4.76 -18.50
CA LYS A 200 -9.65 -3.57 -19.07
C LYS A 200 -10.69 -2.77 -19.86
N ASP A 201 -10.77 -1.48 -19.58
CA ASP A 201 -11.53 -0.53 -20.36
C ASP A 201 -10.89 -0.38 -21.74
N LEU A 202 -11.61 -0.79 -22.78
CA LEU A 202 -11.14 -0.74 -24.16
C LEU A 202 -11.01 0.70 -24.68
N GLU A 203 -11.69 1.65 -24.02
CA GLU A 203 -11.64 3.08 -24.35
C GLU A 203 -10.61 3.83 -23.50
N TYR A 204 -9.82 3.14 -22.67
CA TYR A 204 -8.79 3.78 -21.86
C TYR A 204 -7.75 4.49 -22.74
N ILE A 205 -7.63 5.81 -22.57
CA ILE A 205 -6.62 6.62 -23.24
C ILE A 205 -5.38 6.69 -22.33
N PRO A 206 -4.23 6.16 -22.76
CA PRO A 206 -3.00 6.27 -21.99
C PRO A 206 -2.59 7.73 -21.75
N ASN A 207 -2.10 8.00 -20.54
CA ASN A 207 -1.57 9.29 -20.14
C ASN A 207 -0.04 9.21 -19.99
N ASP A 208 0.66 10.35 -20.13
CA ASP A 208 2.09 10.42 -19.79
C ASP A 208 2.26 10.76 -18.31
N TYR A 209 2.71 9.78 -17.53
CA TYR A 209 3.00 9.90 -16.10
C TYR A 209 4.50 10.09 -15.82
N LYS A 210 5.33 10.24 -16.84
CA LYS A 210 6.75 10.53 -16.64
C LYS A 210 6.92 11.93 -16.05
N LEU A 211 7.96 12.09 -15.23
CA LEU A 211 8.29 13.37 -14.63
C LEU A 211 9.65 13.87 -15.11
N PRO A 212 9.81 15.18 -15.34
CA PRO A 212 11.11 15.75 -15.70
C PRO A 212 12.09 15.56 -14.55
N PHE A 213 13.39 15.57 -14.86
CA PHE A 213 14.40 15.54 -13.81
C PHE A 213 14.37 16.83 -12.97
N LEU A 214 14.50 16.70 -11.65
CA LEU A 214 14.64 17.81 -10.72
C LEU A 214 15.85 17.59 -9.80
N SER A 215 16.60 18.67 -9.51
CA SER A 215 17.71 18.63 -8.57
C SER A 215 17.22 18.39 -7.15
N ARG A 216 18.11 17.91 -6.27
CA ARG A 216 17.77 17.66 -4.86
C ARG A 216 17.27 18.93 -4.17
N GLU A 217 17.92 20.07 -4.42
CA GLU A 217 17.57 21.36 -3.84
C GLU A 217 16.14 21.73 -4.21
N LYS A 218 15.77 21.53 -5.49
CA LYS A 218 14.40 21.77 -5.93
C LYS A 218 13.40 20.81 -5.29
N LEU A 219 13.77 19.54 -5.11
CA LEU A 219 12.91 18.56 -4.44
C LEU A 219 12.71 18.85 -2.95
N ILE A 220 13.72 19.41 -2.29
CA ILE A 220 13.62 19.91 -0.90
C ILE A 220 12.69 21.12 -0.87
N GLU A 221 12.86 22.09 -1.78
CA GLU A 221 11.99 23.27 -1.90
C GLU A 221 10.52 22.87 -2.11
N LEU A 222 10.27 21.83 -2.92
CA LEU A 222 8.93 21.29 -3.17
C LEU A 222 8.40 20.38 -2.03
N GLY A 223 9.18 20.16 -0.96
CA GLY A 223 8.79 19.30 0.16
C GLY A 223 8.68 17.82 -0.21
N LEU A 224 9.27 17.38 -1.33
CA LEU A 224 9.29 15.99 -1.78
C LEU A 224 10.46 15.19 -1.18
N VAL A 225 11.43 15.88 -0.59
CA VAL A 225 12.54 15.32 0.20
C VAL A 225 12.53 15.95 1.58
N LYS A 226 12.63 15.11 2.62
CA LYS A 226 12.78 15.54 4.01
C LYS A 226 14.23 15.35 4.45
N ASP A 227 14.78 16.37 5.07
CA ASP A 227 16.06 16.28 5.76
C ASP A 227 15.80 15.79 7.20
N ASN A 228 16.29 14.59 7.53
CA ASN A 228 16.16 14.03 8.87
C ASN A 228 17.36 14.36 9.78
N SER A 229 18.23 15.31 9.39
CA SER A 229 19.40 15.71 10.18
C SER A 229 19.11 16.74 11.29
N LYS A 230 17.84 17.13 11.49
CA LYS A 230 17.39 18.03 12.56
C LYS A 230 16.52 17.32 13.59
#